data_AF-A0A2U1VYW7-F1
#
_entry.id   AF-A0A2U1VYW7-F1
#
_cell.length_a   1.000
_cell.length_b   1.000
_cell.length_c   1.000
_cell.angle_alpha   90.00
_cell.angle_beta   90.00
_cell.angle_gamma   90.00
#
_symmetry.space_group_name_H-M   'P 1'
#
loop_
_entity.id
_entity.type
_entity.pdbx_description
1 polymer ?
#
loop_
_entity_poly.entity_id
_entity_poly.type
_entity_poly.pdbx_seq_one_letter_code
_entity_poly.pdbx_strand_id
1 'polypeptide(L)' 'MTDTKRPRPVVLCVLDGWGYREETADNAIAQGDTPVWDRLWSGEPTGFLNASEEEVGLPKGQMGN' A
#
# COMPACT_ATOMS: atom_id res chain seq x y z
N MET A 1 5.90 -42.35 -8.15
CA MET A 1 6.27 -40.95 -8.44
C MET A 1 5.37 -40.06 -7.59
N THR A 2 5.91 -39.45 -6.54
CA THR A 2 5.14 -38.55 -5.67
C THR A 2 5.08 -37.17 -6.34
N ASP A 3 3.88 -36.75 -6.73
CA ASP A 3 3.60 -35.39 -7.18
C ASP A 3 3.80 -34.42 -6.00
N THR A 4 4.99 -33.86 -5.87
CA THR A 4 5.29 -32.84 -4.86
C THR A 4 4.74 -31.51 -5.34
N LYS A 5 3.48 -31.23 -4.99
CA LYS A 5 2.82 -29.97 -5.27
C LYS A 5 3.63 -28.82 -4.67
N ARG A 6 4.25 -28.00 -5.52
CA ARG A 6 5.05 -26.84 -5.09
C ARG A 6 4.14 -25.84 -4.35
N PRO A 7 4.55 -25.33 -3.17
CA PRO A 7 3.81 -24.27 -2.49
C PRO A 7 3.67 -23.03 -3.37
N ARG A 8 2.52 -22.34 -3.26
CA ARG A 8 2.28 -21.03 -3.89
C ARG A 8 2.42 -19.97 -2.80
N PRO A 9 3.59 -19.32 -2.65
CA PRO A 9 3.80 -18.35 -1.59
C PRO A 9 2.93 -17.11 -1.80
N VAL A 10 2.51 -16.52 -0.69
CA VAL A 10 1.83 -15.22 -0.66
C VAL A 10 2.80 -14.22 -0.03
N VAL A 11 2.90 -13.03 -0.63
CA VAL A 11 3.77 -11.95 -0.15
C VAL A 11 2.89 -10.80 0.31
N LEU A 12 3.09 -10.37 1.55
CA LEU A 12 2.65 -9.06 2.02
C LEU A 12 3.82 -8.09 1.85
N CYS A 13 3.63 -7.05 1.05
CA CYS A 13 4.62 -6.00 0.84
C CYS A 13 4.11 -4.72 1.51
N VAL A 14 4.89 -4.17 2.44
CA VAL A 14 4.61 -2.90 3.13
C VAL A 14 5.56 -1.85 2.58
N LEU A 15 5.00 -0.83 1.94
CA LEU A 15 5.74 0.35 1.51
C LEU A 15 5.67 1.39 2.64
N ASP A 16 6.73 1.46 3.45
CA ASP A 16 6.78 2.36 4.60
C ASP A 16 6.69 3.84 4.16
N GLY A 17 5.86 4.63 4.83
CA GLY A 17 5.58 6.03 4.47
C GLY A 17 4.80 6.23 3.16
N TRP A 18 4.18 5.19 2.59
CA TRP A 18 3.45 5.28 1.32
C TRP A 18 1.94 5.54 1.49
N GLY A 19 1.55 6.81 1.56
CA GLY A 19 0.15 7.24 1.71
C GLY A 19 -0.53 7.60 0.38
N TYR A 20 -1.86 7.73 0.41
CA TYR A 20 -2.66 8.29 -0.68
C TYR A 20 -3.13 9.70 -0.37
N ARG A 21 -2.93 10.62 -1.32
CA ARG A 21 -3.43 12.00 -1.28
C ARG A 21 -3.72 12.43 -2.72
N GLU A 22 -4.93 12.95 -2.97
CA GLU A 22 -5.35 13.41 -4.31
C GLU A 22 -4.53 14.61 -4.80
N GLU A 23 -4.21 15.55 -3.89
CA GLU A 23 -3.39 16.71 -4.23
C GLU A 23 -1.95 16.30 -4.56
N THR A 24 -1.47 16.81 -5.69
CA THR A 24 -0.19 16.42 -6.30
C THR A 24 0.94 17.39 -6.00
N ALA A 25 0.63 18.64 -5.60
CA ALA A 25 1.63 19.57 -5.09
C ALA A 25 2.38 18.94 -3.91
N ASP A 26 3.72 19.02 -3.92
CA ASP A 26 4.61 18.47 -2.88
C ASP A 26 4.32 17.00 -2.52
N ASN A 27 3.92 16.20 -3.52
CA ASN A 27 3.59 14.77 -3.36
C ASN A 27 4.61 13.91 -4.12
N ALA A 28 5.62 13.40 -3.42
CA ALA A 28 6.67 12.59 -4.04
C ALA A 28 6.15 11.29 -4.66
N ILE A 29 5.06 10.71 -4.12
CA ILE A 29 4.45 9.48 -4.64
C ILE A 29 3.75 9.78 -5.97
N ALA A 30 2.91 10.82 -6.00
CA ALA A 30 2.17 11.18 -7.21
C ALA A 30 3.08 11.76 -8.32
N GLN A 31 4.21 12.38 -7.96
CA GLN A 31 5.18 12.94 -8.90
C GLN A 31 6.29 11.95 -9.31
N GLY A 32 6.41 10.82 -8.62
CA GLY A 32 7.48 9.85 -8.84
C GLY A 32 7.28 9.04 -10.13
N ASP A 33 8.38 8.55 -10.70
CA ASP A 33 8.32 7.54 -11.77
C ASP A 33 8.15 6.15 -11.14
N THR A 34 6.91 5.69 -11.02
CA THR A 34 6.53 4.50 -10.25
C THR A 34 5.84 3.43 -11.10
N PRO A 35 6.44 2.99 -12.22
CA PRO A 35 5.73 2.23 -13.26
C PRO A 35 5.19 0.88 -12.79
N VAL A 36 5.83 0.26 -11.78
CA VAL A 36 5.34 -0.98 -11.18
C VAL A 36 4.10 -0.73 -10.32
N TRP A 37 4.13 0.33 -9.49
CA TRP A 37 3.00 0.71 -8.67
C TRP A 37 1.82 1.15 -9.54
N ASP A 38 2.06 1.98 -10.55
CA ASP A 38 1.02 2.50 -11.45
C ASP A 38 0.30 1.38 -12.20
N ARG A 39 1.06 0.36 -12.64
CA ARG A 39 0.49 -0.83 -13.27
C ARG A 39 -0.39 -1.64 -12.31
N LEU A 40 0.06 -1.83 -11.07
CA LEU A 40 -0.72 -2.56 -10.07
C LEU A 40 -1.99 -1.78 -9.69
N TRP A 41 -1.86 -0.47 -9.49
CA TRP A 41 -2.97 0.41 -9.11
C TRP A 41 -4.06 0.51 -10.18
N SER A 42 -3.68 0.50 -11.46
CA SER A 42 -4.63 0.63 -12.58
C SER A 42 -5.28 -0.68 -13.02
N GLY A 43 -4.67 -1.84 -12.73
CA GLY A 43 -5.06 -3.13 -13.29
C GLY A 43 -5.53 -4.20 -12.31
N GLU A 44 -5.26 -4.06 -11.02
CA GLU A 44 -5.59 -5.05 -9.99
C GLU A 44 -6.62 -4.51 -8.99
N PRO A 45 -7.31 -5.36 -8.20
CA PRO A 45 -8.21 -4.89 -7.15
C PRO A 45 -7.47 -4.05 -6.09
N THR A 46 -7.90 -2.81 -5.90
CA THR A 46 -7.32 -1.86 -4.94
C THR A 46 -8.36 -1.36 -3.94
N GLY A 47 -7.89 -0.91 -2.77
CA GLY A 47 -8.72 -0.29 -1.74
C GLY A 47 -7.89 0.54 -0.76
N PHE A 48 -8.57 1.29 0.11
CA PHE A 48 -7.95 2.12 1.14
C PHE A 48 -8.14 1.53 2.53
N LEU A 49 -7.15 1.76 3.39
CA LEU A 49 -7.21 1.45 4.82
C LEU A 49 -6.83 2.71 5.61
N ASN A 50 -7.51 2.93 6.74
CA ASN A 50 -7.10 3.96 7.68
C ASN A 50 -5.90 3.46 8.49
N ALA A 51 -4.84 4.26 8.56
CA ALA A 51 -3.55 3.90 9.17
C ALA A 51 -3.12 4.87 10.28
N SER A 52 -4.04 5.66 10.82
CA SER A 52 -3.78 6.69 11.84
C SER A 52 -4.98 6.89 12.75
N GLU A 53 -4.80 7.73 13.77
CA GLU A 53 -5.87 8.09 14.72
C GLU A 53 -6.55 6.85 15.35
N GLU A 54 -7.86 6.96 15.62
CA GLU A 54 -8.63 5.98 16.38
C GLU A 54 -8.68 4.61 15.67
N GLU A 55 -8.52 4.58 14.34
CA GLU A 55 -8.57 3.38 13.50
C GLU A 55 -7.41 2.42 13.74
N VAL A 56 -6.33 2.92 14.34
CA VAL A 56 -5.17 2.13 14.78
C VAL A 56 -4.91 2.26 16.28
N GLY A 57 -5.90 2.75 17.05
CA GLY A 57 -5.82 2.88 18.50
C GLY A 57 -5.04 4.11 19.00
N LEU A 58 -4.82 5.12 18.15
CA LEU A 58 -4.19 6.38 18.51
C LEU A 58 -5.24 7.47 18.82
N PRO A 59 -4.88 8.53 19.56
CA PRO A 59 -5.72 9.70 19.73
C PRO A 59 -6.11 10.36 18.40
N LYS A 60 -7.29 11.01 18.37
CA LYS A 60 -7.75 11.81 17.23
C LYS A 60 -6.71 12.86 16.81
N GLY A 61 -6.50 13.00 15.50
CA GLY A 61 -5.52 13.90 14.88
C GLY A 61 -4.06 13.46 15.01
N GLN A 62 -3.78 12.33 15.65
CA GLN A 62 -2.43 11.78 15.71
C GLN A 62 -2.14 10.95 14.46
N MET A 63 -1.09 11.33 13.73
CA MET A 63 -0.58 10.56 12.60
C MET A 63 -0.12 9.16 13.03
N GLY A 64 -0.16 8.22 12.08
CA GLY A 64 0.49 6.91 12.22
C GLY A 64 2.01 7.04 12.40
N ASN A 65 2.67 5.90 12.60
CA ASN A 65 4.11 5.80 12.75
C ASN A 65 4.75 4.97 11.65
#